data_AF-A0AAP6B4X9-F1
#
_entry.id   AF-A0AAP6B4X9-F1
#
_cell.length_a   1.000
_cell.length_b   1.000
_cell.length_c   1.000
_cell.angle_alpha   90.00
_cell.angle_beta   90.00
_cell.angle_gamma   90.00
#
_symmetry.space_group_name_H-M   'P 1'
#
loop_
_entity.id
_entity.type
_entity.pdbx_description
1 polymer ?
#
loop_
_entity_poly.entity_id
_entity_poly.type
_entity_poly.pdbx_seq_one_letter_code
_entity_poly.pdbx_strand_id
1 'polypeptide(L)'
;MEPVEHPSRRRVMTVAGGVVAGAALAQSLAAPSFAAEAQDADAIVVGHGLAGLVATSELVAAGRKVLLLDQEPEASLGGQAFWSFGGLFLVDSDEQRLMGIKDSRDLAWQDWLGTAGFDRGITDPAGQDHWAYKWAEAYVDFASGEKRSWLAGLGVQWFPIVGWAERGGGLATGHGNSVPRFHVTWGTGPAVVEPFEKKVRAGVSAGKVTFKFRHRVDELVVTNGTVTGVRGALLEPSNAARGTASSRTVVGDFELRAPVVVVTSGGIGANHDLVRANWPTRMGNPPKSMITGVPAHVDGRMLGITQKAGGRIVNPDRMWHYTEGLRNYAPIWPGHGIRILPGPSSMWFDAKGRRFDTPDIPGYDTLHTLKSITDSGYDYSWFVTTQKILAKEFALSGSEQNPDLTNKDVWKLLSRIWQSPEPIERFKEKGADFVVASTLPELVAGMNKLTGENLIDLADLKRQIEARDREIDNPYTKDVQVMGIRNALNYPGDSLSRTASAHKILDSSAGPLIAVHLNILTRKTLGGLQTDLSGRVLNAAGSPIPGLYAAGEVAGFGGGGVHGYRSLEGTFLGGCLFSGRQAGKAAAAAM
;
A
#
# COMPACT_ATOMS: atom_id res chain seq x y z
N MET A 1 -77.52 30.71 -15.65
CA MET A 1 -77.40 32.08 -15.12
C MET A 1 -75.99 32.57 -15.41
N GLU A 2 -75.86 33.14 -16.59
CA GLU A 2 -74.92 34.22 -16.92
C GLU A 2 -75.43 35.53 -16.23
N PRO A 3 -74.84 36.75 -16.36
CA PRO A 3 -73.68 37.16 -17.20
C PRO A 3 -72.81 38.36 -16.68
N VAL A 4 -71.96 38.90 -17.60
CA VAL A 4 -71.59 40.35 -17.80
C VAL A 4 -70.36 40.88 -17.01
N GLU A 5 -69.34 41.62 -17.52
CA GLU A 5 -69.05 42.34 -18.79
C GLU A 5 -67.52 42.62 -18.96
N HIS A 6 -67.08 42.76 -20.22
CA HIS A 6 -65.92 43.57 -20.66
C HIS A 6 -66.42 44.93 -21.21
N PRO A 7 -65.60 46.00 -21.28
CA PRO A 7 -65.02 46.40 -22.58
C PRO A 7 -63.61 47.03 -22.49
N SER A 8 -62.63 46.79 -23.38
CA SER A 8 -62.51 47.07 -24.83
C SER A 8 -62.19 48.53 -25.21
N ARG A 9 -61.17 48.69 -26.08
CA ARG A 9 -60.90 49.70 -27.15
C ARG A 9 -59.45 50.21 -27.09
N ARG A 10 -58.64 50.34 -28.16
CA ARG A 10 -58.71 50.42 -29.65
C ARG A 10 -57.23 50.28 -30.12
N ARG A 11 -56.78 50.01 -31.36
CA ARG A 11 -57.32 50.03 -32.72
C ARG A 11 -56.32 49.29 -33.62
N VAL A 12 -56.84 48.66 -34.68
CA VAL A 12 -56.11 48.09 -35.83
C VAL A 12 -55.95 49.17 -36.91
N MET A 13 -54.83 49.16 -37.66
CA MET A 13 -54.86 49.37 -39.12
C MET A 13 -53.59 48.84 -39.79
N THR A 14 -53.80 48.24 -40.96
CA THR A 14 -52.87 47.44 -41.77
C THR A 14 -52.54 48.18 -43.08
N VAL A 15 -51.43 47.80 -43.72
CA VAL A 15 -51.18 47.62 -45.18
C VAL A 15 -50.02 48.43 -45.77
N ALA A 16 -49.33 47.73 -46.69
CA ALA A 16 -48.32 48.12 -47.70
C ALA A 16 -46.87 48.08 -47.18
N GLY A 17 -45.90 47.42 -47.81
CA GLY A 17 -45.77 46.83 -49.14
C GLY A 17 -44.27 46.87 -49.49
N GLY A 18 -43.77 45.95 -50.32
CA GLY A 18 -42.45 46.11 -50.97
C GLY A 18 -41.42 45.01 -50.72
N VAL A 19 -41.17 44.24 -51.78
CA VAL A 19 -40.00 43.38 -51.98
C VAL A 19 -38.78 44.25 -52.30
N VAL A 20 -37.62 44.04 -51.67
CA VAL A 20 -36.28 44.20 -52.28
C VAL A 20 -35.26 43.31 -51.56
N ALA A 21 -34.54 42.51 -52.35
CA ALA A 21 -33.39 41.72 -51.95
C ALA A 21 -32.20 42.61 -51.56
N GLY A 22 -31.51 42.27 -50.47
CA GLY A 22 -30.25 42.91 -50.08
C GLY A 22 -29.33 41.91 -49.40
N ALA A 23 -28.36 41.40 -50.14
CA ALA A 23 -27.24 40.63 -49.59
C ALA A 23 -26.43 41.53 -48.65
N ALA A 24 -26.26 41.11 -47.39
CA ALA A 24 -25.35 41.74 -46.45
C ALA A 24 -24.37 40.69 -45.93
N LEU A 25 -23.09 40.99 -46.12
CA LEU A 25 -21.94 40.14 -45.84
C LEU A 25 -21.94 39.64 -44.39
N ALA A 26 -21.76 38.33 -44.22
CA ALA A 26 -21.26 37.76 -42.98
C ALA A 26 -19.80 38.18 -42.79
N GLN A 27 -19.55 39.23 -42.01
CA GLN A 27 -18.23 39.46 -41.44
C GLN A 27 -18.02 38.46 -40.31
N SER A 28 -17.12 37.50 -40.53
CA SER A 28 -16.58 36.67 -39.47
C SER A 28 -15.87 37.58 -38.46
N LEU A 29 -16.47 37.77 -37.29
CA LEU A 29 -15.73 38.20 -36.12
C LEU A 29 -14.84 37.03 -35.72
N ALA A 30 -13.62 37.01 -36.24
CA ALA A 30 -12.56 36.17 -35.70
C ALA A 30 -12.45 36.50 -34.21
N ALA A 31 -12.72 35.49 -33.37
CA ALA A 31 -12.44 35.57 -31.95
C ALA A 31 -10.97 35.97 -31.76
N PRO A 32 -10.64 36.78 -30.74
CA PRO A 32 -9.27 37.15 -30.46
C PRO A 32 -8.47 35.86 -30.25
N SER A 33 -7.47 35.67 -31.12
CA SER A 33 -6.40 34.70 -30.95
C SER A 33 -5.69 35.02 -29.64
N PHE A 34 -6.12 34.40 -28.55
CA PHE A 34 -5.27 34.22 -27.40
C PHE A 34 -4.19 33.25 -27.85
N ALA A 35 -2.95 33.75 -27.96
CA ALA A 35 -1.79 32.89 -28.10
C ALA A 35 -1.89 31.83 -27.00
N ALA A 36 -2.08 30.56 -27.38
CA ALA A 36 -2.01 29.46 -26.44
C ALA A 36 -0.65 29.57 -25.73
N GLU A 37 -0.66 29.74 -24.40
CA GLU A 37 0.58 29.69 -23.63
C GLU A 37 1.32 28.40 -23.99
N ALA A 38 2.63 28.50 -24.19
CA ALA A 38 3.43 27.37 -24.65
C ALA A 38 3.31 26.19 -23.69
N GLN A 39 2.84 25.06 -24.21
CA GLN A 39 2.69 23.80 -23.48
C GLN A 39 4.05 23.07 -23.40
N ASP A 40 4.46 22.62 -22.20
CA ASP A 40 5.75 21.96 -22.01
C ASP A 40 5.74 20.48 -22.43
N ALA A 41 4.61 19.80 -22.17
CA ALA A 41 4.39 18.39 -22.46
C ALA A 41 2.89 18.06 -22.57
N ASP A 42 2.57 16.86 -23.08
CA ASP A 42 1.19 16.37 -23.14
C ASP A 42 0.69 16.00 -21.73
N ALA A 43 1.56 15.43 -20.90
CA ALA A 43 1.22 15.05 -19.53
C ALA A 43 2.36 15.34 -18.55
N ILE A 44 1.98 15.66 -17.30
CA ILE A 44 2.86 15.73 -16.15
C ILE A 44 2.49 14.59 -15.19
N VAL A 45 3.47 13.78 -14.78
CA VAL A 45 3.30 12.75 -13.76
C VAL A 45 4.11 13.15 -12.53
N VAL A 46 3.44 13.23 -11.37
CA VAL A 46 4.02 13.68 -10.10
C VAL A 46 4.25 12.48 -9.19
N GLY A 47 5.49 12.03 -9.09
CA GLY A 47 5.91 10.89 -8.28
C GLY A 47 6.45 9.76 -9.13
N HIS A 48 7.75 9.48 -9.05
CA HIS A 48 8.43 8.42 -9.81
C HIS A 48 8.42 7.05 -9.11
N GLY A 49 7.40 6.79 -8.28
CA GLY A 49 7.12 5.47 -7.72
C GLY A 49 6.53 4.52 -8.76
N LEU A 50 6.24 3.27 -8.35
CA LEU A 50 5.70 2.24 -9.26
C LEU A 50 4.47 2.70 -10.05
N ALA A 51 3.46 3.29 -9.40
CA ALA A 51 2.25 3.77 -10.09
C ALA A 51 2.57 4.84 -11.14
N GLY A 52 3.51 5.75 -10.85
CA GLY A 52 3.96 6.78 -11.78
C GLY A 52 4.70 6.19 -12.98
N LEU A 53 5.63 5.26 -12.75
CA LEU A 53 6.35 4.57 -13.82
C LEU A 53 5.41 3.79 -14.75
N VAL A 54 4.38 3.13 -14.18
CA VAL A 54 3.36 2.43 -14.96
C VAL A 54 2.53 3.42 -15.78
N ALA A 55 2.03 4.49 -15.17
CA ALA A 55 1.24 5.51 -15.87
C ALA A 55 2.05 6.17 -17.01
N THR A 56 3.30 6.54 -16.74
CA THR A 56 4.22 7.07 -17.76
C THR A 56 4.47 6.06 -18.87
N SER A 57 4.61 4.76 -18.57
CA SER A 57 4.79 3.73 -19.59
C SER A 57 3.60 3.64 -20.55
N GLU A 58 2.36 3.73 -20.04
CA GLU A 58 1.15 3.73 -20.87
C GLU A 58 1.04 5.01 -21.72
N LEU A 59 1.36 6.18 -21.15
CA LEU A 59 1.39 7.45 -21.87
C LEU A 59 2.42 7.43 -23.02
N VAL A 60 3.62 6.90 -22.77
CA VAL A 60 4.67 6.74 -23.78
C VAL A 60 4.26 5.74 -24.87
N ALA A 61 3.61 4.63 -24.49
CA ALA A 61 3.09 3.67 -25.46
C ALA A 61 2.03 4.29 -26.39
N ALA A 62 1.28 5.29 -25.90
CA ALA A 62 0.37 6.10 -26.70
C ALA A 62 1.04 7.27 -27.44
N GLY A 63 2.38 7.34 -27.45
CA GLY A 63 3.15 8.34 -28.18
C GLY A 63 3.21 9.73 -27.54
N ARG A 64 2.75 9.89 -26.30
CA ARG A 64 2.67 11.18 -25.60
C ARG A 64 4.02 11.63 -25.04
N LYS A 65 4.24 12.94 -25.02
CA LYS A 65 5.38 13.60 -24.37
C LYS A 65 5.06 13.81 -22.88
N VAL A 66 5.92 13.33 -22.00
CA VAL A 66 5.68 13.30 -20.54
C VAL A 66 6.81 13.96 -19.77
N LEU A 67 6.47 14.82 -18.81
CA LEU A 67 7.38 15.22 -17.74
C LEU A 67 7.11 14.36 -16.51
N LEU A 68 8.12 13.63 -16.04
CA LEU A 68 8.03 12.81 -14.82
C LEU A 68 8.81 13.49 -13.71
N LEU A 69 8.09 14.08 -12.75
CA LEU A 69 8.64 14.89 -11.66
C LEU A 69 8.75 14.06 -10.39
N ASP A 70 9.83 14.30 -9.65
CA ASP A 70 9.92 13.88 -8.25
C ASP A 70 10.79 14.84 -7.43
N GLN A 71 10.49 14.97 -6.15
CA GLN A 71 11.33 15.71 -5.22
C GLN A 71 12.64 14.97 -4.91
N GLU A 72 12.68 13.66 -5.11
CA GLU A 72 13.83 12.81 -4.86
C GLU A 72 14.84 12.79 -6.03
N PRO A 73 16.12 12.44 -5.76
CA PRO A 73 17.10 12.21 -6.81
C PRO A 73 16.79 10.93 -7.60
N GLU A 74 17.46 10.77 -8.75
CA GLU A 74 17.31 9.59 -9.62
C GLU A 74 17.50 8.26 -8.87
N ALA A 75 18.41 8.24 -7.90
CA ALA A 75 18.69 7.07 -7.07
C ALA A 75 17.43 6.50 -6.38
N SER A 76 16.37 7.28 -6.20
CA SER A 76 15.11 6.87 -5.57
C SER A 76 14.04 6.33 -6.55
N LEU A 77 14.33 6.20 -7.85
CA LEU A 77 13.39 5.70 -8.86
C LEU A 77 12.68 4.40 -8.46
N GLY A 78 11.35 4.37 -8.54
CA GLY A 78 10.51 3.26 -8.04
C GLY A 78 9.98 3.49 -6.63
N GLY A 79 10.51 4.50 -5.92
CA GLY A 79 10.07 4.93 -4.60
C GLY A 79 10.00 3.77 -3.61
N GLN A 80 8.95 3.78 -2.77
CA GLN A 80 8.75 2.72 -1.77
C GLN A 80 8.51 1.31 -2.34
N ALA A 81 8.13 1.16 -3.62
CA ALA A 81 7.87 -0.16 -4.21
C ALA A 81 9.17 -0.96 -4.38
N PHE A 82 10.31 -0.28 -4.58
CA PHE A 82 11.63 -0.89 -4.67
C PHE A 82 12.00 -1.66 -3.39
N TRP A 83 11.60 -1.15 -2.22
CA TRP A 83 11.90 -1.77 -0.92
C TRP A 83 10.99 -2.94 -0.56
N SER A 84 9.99 -3.24 -1.40
CA SER A 84 9.02 -4.29 -1.12
C SER A 84 9.64 -5.68 -1.22
N PHE A 85 9.14 -6.62 -0.40
CA PHE A 85 9.36 -8.06 -0.56
C PHE A 85 8.86 -8.61 -1.91
N GLY A 86 8.05 -7.84 -2.65
CA GLY A 86 7.62 -8.21 -4.02
C GLY A 86 6.42 -9.14 -4.07
N GLY A 87 5.62 -9.20 -3.01
CA GLY A 87 4.39 -9.99 -3.00
C GLY A 87 3.32 -9.43 -3.92
N LEU A 88 2.67 -10.31 -4.69
CA LEU A 88 1.57 -10.01 -5.58
C LEU A 88 0.38 -10.94 -5.34
N PHE A 89 -0.81 -10.35 -5.22
CA PHE A 89 -2.09 -11.05 -5.15
C PHE A 89 -2.48 -11.54 -6.55
N LEU A 90 -2.51 -12.85 -6.76
CA LEU A 90 -2.99 -13.48 -8.00
C LEU A 90 -4.03 -14.53 -7.62
N VAL A 91 -5.02 -14.72 -8.50
CA VAL A 91 -6.16 -15.61 -8.28
C VAL A 91 -6.18 -16.66 -9.37
N ASP A 92 -6.36 -17.92 -8.99
CA ASP A 92 -6.30 -19.10 -9.87
C ASP A 92 -5.11 -19.05 -10.85
N SER A 93 -3.90 -18.85 -10.30
CA SER A 93 -2.65 -18.79 -11.06
C SER A 93 -2.15 -20.19 -11.45
N ASP A 94 -1.19 -20.24 -12.38
CA ASP A 94 -0.49 -21.49 -12.72
C ASP A 94 0.24 -22.05 -11.50
N GLU A 95 0.84 -21.18 -10.70
CA GLU A 95 1.55 -21.52 -9.47
C GLU A 95 0.60 -22.13 -8.43
N GLN A 96 -0.61 -21.57 -8.28
CA GLN A 96 -1.65 -22.13 -7.40
C GLN A 96 -2.11 -23.52 -7.87
N ARG A 97 -2.40 -23.67 -9.17
CA ARG A 97 -2.79 -24.95 -9.76
C ARG A 97 -1.72 -26.02 -9.62
N LEU A 98 -0.44 -25.65 -9.83
CA LEU A 98 0.70 -26.55 -9.67
C LEU A 98 0.80 -27.09 -8.23
N MET A 99 0.43 -26.28 -7.24
CA MET A 99 0.39 -26.67 -5.83
C MET A 99 -0.92 -27.34 -5.40
N GLY A 100 -1.84 -27.61 -6.34
CA GLY A 100 -3.14 -28.22 -6.07
C GLY A 100 -4.14 -27.29 -5.37
N ILE A 101 -3.84 -25.99 -5.26
CA ILE A 101 -4.75 -25.00 -4.67
C ILE A 101 -5.95 -24.82 -5.60
N LYS A 102 -7.15 -24.87 -5.03
CA LYS A 102 -8.42 -24.64 -5.73
C LYS A 102 -8.89 -23.24 -5.40
N ASP A 103 -8.74 -22.34 -6.37
CA ASP A 103 -9.10 -20.94 -6.22
C ASP A 103 -10.08 -20.52 -7.33
N SER A 104 -10.75 -19.39 -7.14
CA SER A 104 -11.66 -18.79 -8.12
C SER A 104 -11.82 -17.30 -7.85
N ARG A 105 -12.28 -16.57 -8.88
CA ARG A 105 -12.68 -15.16 -8.76
C ARG A 105 -13.73 -14.96 -7.66
N ASP A 106 -14.72 -15.84 -7.56
CA ASP A 106 -15.80 -15.73 -6.57
C ASP A 106 -15.30 -15.94 -5.14
N LEU A 107 -14.41 -16.91 -4.92
CA LEU A 107 -13.78 -17.11 -3.61
C LEU A 107 -12.91 -15.92 -3.23
N ALA A 108 -12.10 -15.40 -4.16
CA ALA A 108 -11.29 -14.21 -3.94
C ALA A 108 -12.15 -12.98 -3.65
N TRP A 109 -13.32 -12.86 -4.29
CA TRP A 109 -14.25 -11.78 -4.04
C TRP A 109 -14.92 -11.87 -2.67
N GLN A 110 -15.33 -13.08 -2.25
CA GLN A 110 -15.83 -13.31 -0.89
C GLN A 110 -14.81 -12.89 0.17
N ASP A 111 -13.56 -13.35 0.02
CA ASP A 111 -12.46 -13.02 0.93
C ASP A 111 -12.17 -11.52 0.95
N TRP A 112 -12.26 -10.86 -0.21
CA TRP A 112 -12.10 -9.41 -0.32
C TRP A 112 -13.18 -8.67 0.45
N LEU A 113 -14.45 -9.05 0.30
CA LEU A 113 -15.56 -8.41 1.00
C LEU A 113 -15.49 -8.63 2.52
N GLY A 114 -15.17 -9.85 2.95
CA GLY A 114 -14.99 -10.19 4.37
C GLY A 114 -13.83 -9.42 5.02
N THR A 115 -12.78 -9.14 4.25
CA THR A 115 -11.63 -8.36 4.68
C THR A 115 -11.91 -6.84 4.67
N ALA A 116 -12.45 -6.33 3.58
CA ALA A 116 -12.57 -4.90 3.36
C ALA A 116 -13.58 -4.22 4.30
N GLY A 117 -14.72 -4.88 4.55
CA GLY A 117 -15.75 -4.35 5.44
C GLY A 117 -16.30 -2.99 5.00
N PHE A 118 -16.56 -2.82 3.69
CA PHE A 118 -17.14 -1.58 3.15
C PHE A 118 -18.48 -1.26 3.81
N ASP A 119 -18.62 -0.06 4.34
CA ASP A 119 -19.76 0.34 5.18
C ASP A 119 -20.19 1.81 4.99
N ARG A 120 -19.44 2.60 4.20
CA ARG A 120 -19.70 4.04 4.00
C ARG A 120 -20.33 4.34 2.65
N GLY A 121 -21.53 3.81 2.42
CA GLY A 121 -22.38 4.14 1.27
C GLY A 121 -21.92 3.51 -0.06
N ILE A 122 -21.91 2.18 -0.14
CA ILE A 122 -21.55 1.45 -1.38
C ILE A 122 -22.54 1.74 -2.52
N THR A 123 -23.83 1.81 -2.19
CA THR A 123 -24.93 2.00 -3.15
C THR A 123 -25.22 3.48 -3.45
N ASP A 124 -24.70 4.40 -2.66
CA ASP A 124 -24.85 5.84 -2.86
C ASP A 124 -23.68 6.36 -3.71
N PRO A 125 -23.90 6.90 -4.92
CA PRO A 125 -22.83 7.50 -5.74
C PRO A 125 -22.02 8.59 -5.04
N ALA A 126 -22.59 9.27 -4.03
CA ALA A 126 -21.90 10.27 -3.21
C ALA A 126 -21.15 9.66 -2.02
N GLY A 127 -21.39 8.37 -1.71
CA GLY A 127 -20.77 7.63 -0.62
C GLY A 127 -19.26 7.52 -0.76
N GLN A 128 -18.58 7.35 0.39
CA GLN A 128 -17.12 7.24 0.42
C GLN A 128 -16.65 5.91 -0.16
N ASP A 129 -17.44 4.84 0.01
CA ASP A 129 -17.10 3.49 -0.43
C ASP A 129 -17.63 3.11 -1.81
N HIS A 130 -18.43 3.96 -2.45
CA HIS A 130 -18.98 3.68 -3.77
C HIS A 130 -17.90 3.34 -4.81
N TRP A 131 -16.88 4.19 -4.91
CA TRP A 131 -15.78 3.97 -5.84
C TRP A 131 -14.79 2.93 -5.32
N ALA A 132 -14.54 2.88 -4.00
CA ALA A 132 -13.69 1.87 -3.39
C ALA A 132 -14.16 0.44 -3.72
N TYR A 133 -15.46 0.17 -3.61
CA TYR A 133 -16.07 -1.11 -3.94
C TYR A 133 -15.91 -1.46 -5.42
N LYS A 134 -16.18 -0.51 -6.33
CA LYS A 134 -16.02 -0.72 -7.77
C LYS A 134 -14.58 -0.98 -8.17
N TRP A 135 -13.64 -0.25 -7.56
CA TRP A 135 -12.22 -0.48 -7.76
C TRP A 135 -11.78 -1.85 -7.23
N ALA A 136 -12.35 -2.30 -6.11
CA ALA A 136 -12.05 -3.60 -5.53
C ALA A 136 -12.48 -4.73 -6.47
N GLU A 137 -13.72 -4.64 -6.97
CA GLU A 137 -14.25 -5.61 -7.93
C GLU A 137 -13.38 -5.66 -9.19
N ALA A 138 -13.09 -4.50 -9.78
CA ALA A 138 -12.24 -4.40 -10.97
C ALA A 138 -10.81 -4.91 -10.72
N TYR A 139 -10.27 -4.72 -9.51
CA TYR A 139 -8.97 -5.24 -9.14
C TYR A 139 -8.96 -6.76 -9.02
N VAL A 140 -10.01 -7.35 -8.42
CA VAL A 140 -10.14 -8.81 -8.32
C VAL A 140 -10.27 -9.42 -9.71
N ASP A 141 -11.07 -8.82 -10.60
CA ASP A 141 -11.18 -9.26 -12.00
C ASP A 141 -9.82 -9.20 -12.71
N PHE A 142 -9.07 -8.11 -12.51
CA PHE A 142 -7.71 -7.96 -13.04
C PHE A 142 -6.76 -9.04 -12.49
N ALA A 143 -6.83 -9.33 -11.19
CA ALA A 143 -6.00 -10.33 -10.51
C ALA A 143 -6.32 -11.78 -10.89
N SER A 144 -7.59 -12.07 -11.20
CA SER A 144 -8.04 -13.37 -11.73
C SER A 144 -7.90 -13.50 -13.26
N GLY A 145 -7.67 -12.39 -13.95
CA GLY A 145 -7.58 -12.33 -15.39
C GLY A 145 -6.16 -12.05 -15.86
N GLU A 146 -6.00 -10.92 -16.55
CA GLU A 146 -4.79 -10.62 -17.32
C GLU A 146 -3.54 -10.29 -16.49
N LYS A 147 -3.65 -9.99 -15.18
CA LYS A 147 -2.51 -9.48 -14.39
C LYS A 147 -1.27 -10.36 -14.48
N ARG A 148 -1.44 -11.68 -14.33
CA ARG A 148 -0.33 -12.62 -14.32
C ARG A 148 0.33 -12.71 -15.70
N SER A 149 -0.44 -12.91 -16.77
CA SER A 149 0.09 -13.01 -18.13
C SER A 149 0.68 -11.68 -18.62
N TRP A 150 0.10 -10.54 -18.25
CA TRP A 150 0.63 -9.21 -18.54
C TRP A 150 2.01 -9.01 -17.92
N LEU A 151 2.17 -9.30 -16.63
CA LEU A 151 3.47 -9.17 -15.94
C LEU A 151 4.49 -10.19 -16.45
N ALA A 152 4.07 -11.42 -16.75
CA ALA A 152 4.95 -12.44 -17.35
C ALA A 152 5.47 -12.00 -18.72
N GLY A 153 4.61 -11.39 -19.56
CA GLY A 153 5.00 -10.80 -20.84
C GLY A 153 5.98 -9.63 -20.72
N LEU A 154 6.10 -9.04 -19.53
CA LEU A 154 7.11 -8.03 -19.18
C LEU A 154 8.39 -8.63 -18.57
N GLY A 155 8.47 -9.96 -18.46
CA GLY A 155 9.62 -10.67 -17.89
C GLY A 155 9.58 -10.82 -16.36
N VAL A 156 8.47 -10.49 -15.70
CA VAL A 156 8.30 -10.74 -14.26
C VAL A 156 8.11 -12.23 -14.04
N GLN A 157 8.80 -12.77 -13.04
CA GLN A 157 8.75 -14.17 -12.66
C GLN A 157 8.41 -14.30 -11.18
N TRP A 158 7.86 -15.45 -10.78
CA TRP A 158 7.46 -15.72 -9.40
C TRP A 158 8.10 -16.99 -8.87
N PHE A 159 8.23 -17.07 -7.56
CA PHE A 159 8.51 -18.34 -6.89
C PHE A 159 7.34 -19.30 -7.08
N PRO A 160 7.60 -20.60 -7.28
CA PRO A 160 6.55 -21.59 -7.46
C PRO A 160 5.77 -21.88 -6.17
N ILE A 161 6.34 -21.57 -4.99
CA ILE A 161 5.67 -21.75 -3.70
C ILE A 161 4.79 -20.52 -3.41
N VAL A 162 3.48 -20.71 -3.46
CA VAL A 162 2.49 -19.69 -3.10
C VAL A 162 2.35 -19.64 -1.59
N GLY A 163 2.50 -18.45 -1.02
CA GLY A 163 2.55 -18.27 0.43
C GLY A 163 1.29 -17.67 1.03
N TRP A 164 1.35 -17.57 2.36
CA TRP A 164 0.52 -16.71 3.19
C TRP A 164 1.43 -15.62 3.77
N ALA A 165 1.00 -14.37 3.70
CA ALA A 165 1.66 -13.31 4.45
C ALA A 165 0.88 -13.00 5.74
N GLU A 166 -0.46 -13.05 5.69
CA GLU A 166 -1.33 -13.23 6.85
C GLU A 166 -2.39 -14.29 6.46
N ARG A 167 -3.01 -14.91 7.46
CA ARG A 167 -4.03 -15.95 7.25
C ARG A 167 -5.45 -15.43 7.47
N GLY A 168 -5.57 -14.29 8.14
CA GLY A 168 -6.82 -13.83 8.72
C GLY A 168 -7.28 -14.69 9.88
N GLY A 169 -8.48 -14.40 10.38
CA GLY A 169 -9.06 -15.09 11.52
C GLY A 169 -10.57 -14.95 11.58
N GLY A 170 -11.26 -16.04 11.96
CA GLY A 170 -12.70 -16.06 12.20
C GLY A 170 -13.48 -16.98 11.26
N LEU A 171 -14.59 -16.46 10.74
CA LEU A 171 -15.53 -17.18 9.86
C LEU A 171 -15.05 -17.15 8.40
N ALA A 172 -15.66 -17.97 7.53
CA ALA A 172 -15.40 -17.96 6.09
C ALA A 172 -15.71 -16.62 5.39
N THR A 173 -16.45 -15.74 6.06
CA THR A 173 -16.77 -14.37 5.63
C THR A 173 -16.00 -13.31 6.42
N GLY A 174 -15.03 -13.73 7.24
CA GLY A 174 -14.17 -12.85 8.03
C GLY A 174 -12.97 -12.32 7.26
N HIS A 175 -12.05 -11.69 7.98
CA HIS A 175 -10.79 -11.24 7.40
C HIS A 175 -9.89 -12.43 7.06
N GLY A 176 -9.23 -12.36 5.91
CA GLY A 176 -8.24 -13.34 5.46
C GLY A 176 -8.49 -13.84 4.06
N ASN A 177 -7.48 -14.53 3.52
CA ASN A 177 -7.68 -15.36 2.34
C ASN A 177 -8.17 -16.75 2.78
N SER A 178 -9.05 -17.37 2.00
CA SER A 178 -9.46 -18.76 2.19
C SER A 178 -8.41 -19.75 1.67
N VAL A 179 -7.58 -19.32 0.70
CA VAL A 179 -6.49 -20.09 0.10
C VAL A 179 -5.25 -19.22 -0.14
N PRO A 180 -4.03 -19.78 -0.26
CA PRO A 180 -2.83 -18.98 -0.47
C PRO A 180 -2.90 -18.19 -1.78
N ARG A 181 -2.68 -16.86 -1.73
CA ARG A 181 -2.64 -15.95 -2.89
C ARG A 181 -1.44 -15.01 -2.92
N PHE A 182 -0.50 -15.14 -1.99
CA PHE A 182 0.67 -14.28 -1.92
C PHE A 182 1.82 -14.85 -2.76
N HIS A 183 2.02 -14.27 -3.95
CA HIS A 183 3.05 -14.70 -4.89
C HIS A 183 4.28 -13.80 -4.79
N VAL A 184 5.42 -14.35 -4.37
CA VAL A 184 6.66 -13.59 -4.26
C VAL A 184 7.31 -13.50 -5.65
N THR A 185 7.62 -12.29 -6.09
CA THR A 185 8.39 -12.06 -7.33
C THR A 185 9.85 -12.47 -7.15
N TRP A 186 10.39 -13.18 -8.13
CA TRP A 186 11.83 -13.49 -8.23
C TRP A 186 12.61 -12.19 -8.52
N GLY A 187 13.38 -11.71 -7.54
CA GLY A 187 13.97 -10.37 -7.55
C GLY A 187 13.20 -9.33 -6.73
N THR A 188 12.12 -9.70 -6.02
CA THR A 188 11.37 -8.85 -5.07
C THR A 188 10.84 -7.54 -5.69
N GLY A 189 10.66 -6.47 -4.89
CA GLY A 189 10.22 -5.15 -5.33
C GLY A 189 11.00 -4.58 -6.52
N PRO A 190 12.35 -4.65 -6.57
CA PRO A 190 13.13 -4.19 -7.71
C PRO A 190 12.72 -4.84 -9.04
N ALA A 191 12.48 -6.15 -9.06
CA ALA A 191 12.04 -6.85 -10.27
C ALA A 191 10.60 -6.52 -10.69
N VAL A 192 9.75 -6.04 -9.76
CA VAL A 192 8.42 -5.50 -10.11
C VAL A 192 8.53 -4.11 -10.75
N VAL A 193 9.50 -3.29 -10.32
CA VAL A 193 9.72 -1.93 -10.83
C VAL A 193 10.45 -1.94 -12.18
N GLU A 194 11.44 -2.81 -12.33
CA GLU A 194 12.40 -2.84 -13.43
C GLU A 194 11.77 -2.77 -14.84
N PRO A 195 10.70 -3.53 -15.18
CA PRO A 195 10.15 -3.48 -16.54
C PRO A 195 9.57 -2.11 -16.90
N PHE A 196 8.98 -1.41 -15.94
CA PHE A 196 8.40 -0.09 -16.15
C PHE A 196 9.49 0.97 -16.18
N GLU A 197 10.51 0.87 -15.33
CA GLU A 197 11.68 1.75 -15.42
C GLU A 197 12.35 1.64 -16.80
N LYS A 198 12.55 0.41 -17.32
CA LYS A 198 13.11 0.18 -18.67
C LYS A 198 12.29 0.86 -19.76
N LYS A 199 10.95 0.73 -19.72
CA LYS A 199 10.05 1.39 -20.68
C LYS A 199 10.13 2.92 -20.61
N VAL A 200 10.14 3.47 -19.40
CA VAL A 200 10.26 4.92 -19.20
C VAL A 200 11.62 5.43 -19.71
N ARG A 201 12.71 4.73 -19.42
CA ARG A 201 14.05 5.06 -19.94
C ARG A 201 14.13 4.95 -21.47
N ALA A 202 13.50 3.95 -22.07
CA ALA A 202 13.38 3.90 -23.54
C ALA A 202 12.60 5.12 -24.08
N GLY A 203 11.56 5.57 -23.37
CA GLY A 203 10.86 6.83 -23.64
C GLY A 203 11.77 8.05 -23.55
N VAL A 204 12.72 8.09 -22.61
CA VAL A 204 13.75 9.15 -22.54
C VAL A 204 14.64 9.12 -23.78
N SER A 205 15.17 7.95 -24.14
CA SER A 205 16.00 7.79 -25.35
C SER A 205 15.24 8.19 -26.63
N ALA A 206 13.93 8.01 -26.67
CA ALA A 206 13.06 8.42 -27.77
C ALA A 206 12.63 9.91 -27.71
N GLY A 207 13.10 10.69 -26.74
CA GLY A 207 12.71 12.09 -26.55
C GLY A 207 11.26 12.29 -26.09
N LYS A 208 10.58 11.23 -25.64
CA LYS A 208 9.20 11.25 -25.18
C LYS A 208 9.06 11.50 -23.69
N VAL A 209 10.07 11.14 -22.89
CA VAL A 209 10.06 11.39 -21.44
C VAL A 209 11.19 12.33 -21.06
N THR A 210 10.91 13.29 -20.20
CA THR A 210 11.93 14.05 -19.48
C THR A 210 11.76 13.83 -17.98
N PHE A 211 12.79 13.29 -17.34
CA PHE A 211 12.84 13.26 -15.88
C PHE A 211 13.11 14.66 -15.33
N LYS A 212 12.34 15.05 -14.33
CA LYS A 212 12.48 16.28 -13.56
C LYS A 212 12.70 15.91 -12.09
N PHE A 213 13.85 15.32 -11.82
CA PHE A 213 14.28 15.06 -10.43
C PHE A 213 14.47 16.37 -9.70
N ARG A 214 14.38 16.32 -8.37
CA ARG A 214 14.54 17.49 -7.50
C ARG A 214 13.49 18.59 -7.75
N HIS A 215 12.37 18.26 -8.37
CA HIS A 215 11.24 19.18 -8.57
C HIS A 215 10.16 18.84 -7.54
N ARG A 216 10.07 19.63 -6.48
CA ARG A 216 9.07 19.46 -5.44
C ARG A 216 7.83 20.27 -5.79
N VAL A 217 6.76 19.58 -6.19
CA VAL A 217 5.47 20.22 -6.49
C VAL A 217 4.85 20.76 -5.20
N ASP A 218 4.57 22.06 -5.17
CA ASP A 218 3.92 22.77 -4.06
C ASP A 218 2.46 23.14 -4.38
N GLU A 219 2.07 23.16 -5.67
CA GLU A 219 0.73 23.51 -6.13
C GLU A 219 0.35 22.87 -7.48
N LEU A 220 -0.93 22.54 -7.66
CA LEU A 220 -1.53 22.25 -8.96
C LEU A 220 -2.09 23.55 -9.54
N VAL A 221 -1.69 23.90 -10.76
CA VAL A 221 -2.16 25.12 -11.42
C VAL A 221 -3.57 24.88 -11.97
N VAL A 222 -4.53 25.70 -11.55
CA VAL A 222 -5.94 25.61 -11.97
C VAL A 222 -6.32 26.83 -12.78
N THR A 223 -6.76 26.62 -14.02
CA THR A 223 -7.22 27.66 -14.94
C THR A 223 -8.66 27.35 -15.35
N ASN A 224 -9.60 28.26 -15.05
CA ASN A 224 -11.03 28.10 -15.37
C ASN A 224 -11.62 26.75 -14.90
N GLY A 225 -11.22 26.28 -13.71
CA GLY A 225 -11.68 25.02 -13.13
C GLY A 225 -11.00 23.75 -13.68
N THR A 226 -10.04 23.88 -14.60
CA THR A 226 -9.24 22.78 -15.16
C THR A 226 -7.85 22.80 -14.55
N VAL A 227 -7.30 21.64 -14.17
CA VAL A 227 -5.88 21.53 -13.82
C VAL A 227 -5.05 21.57 -15.12
N THR A 228 -4.17 22.57 -15.23
CA THR A 228 -3.40 22.85 -16.46
C THR A 228 -1.89 22.76 -16.24
N GLY A 229 -1.45 22.32 -15.08
CA GLY A 229 -0.02 22.21 -14.77
C GLY A 229 0.28 22.08 -13.29
N VAL A 230 1.55 22.28 -12.97
CA VAL A 230 2.08 22.25 -11.60
C VAL A 230 3.09 23.36 -11.41
N ARG A 231 3.23 23.83 -10.17
CA ARG A 231 4.33 24.73 -9.78
C ARG A 231 4.91 24.34 -8.42
N GLY A 232 6.13 24.78 -8.15
CA GLY A 232 6.77 24.56 -6.86
C GLY A 232 8.27 24.86 -6.87
N ALA A 233 8.97 24.29 -5.91
CA ALA A 233 10.38 24.53 -5.67
C ALA A 233 11.31 23.55 -6.40
N LEU A 234 12.36 24.09 -7.02
CA LEU A 234 13.53 23.35 -7.44
C LEU A 234 14.46 23.16 -6.24
N LEU A 235 14.74 21.90 -5.91
CA LEU A 235 15.67 21.54 -4.85
C LEU A 235 17.08 21.40 -5.42
N GLU A 236 18.09 21.65 -4.59
CA GLU A 236 19.47 21.46 -5.02
C GLU A 236 19.73 20.01 -5.49
N PRO A 237 20.64 19.81 -6.47
CA PRO A 237 21.08 18.48 -6.87
C PRO A 237 21.52 17.64 -5.68
N SER A 238 21.24 16.35 -5.70
CA SER A 238 21.57 15.46 -4.60
C SER A 238 22.10 14.13 -5.11
N ASN A 239 23.23 13.71 -4.54
CA ASN A 239 23.80 12.37 -4.72
C ASN A 239 23.40 11.42 -3.58
N ALA A 240 22.34 11.75 -2.84
CA ALA A 240 21.86 10.91 -1.75
C ALA A 240 21.57 9.49 -2.26
N ALA A 241 22.03 8.49 -1.50
CA ALA A 241 21.74 7.10 -1.81
C ALA A 241 20.23 6.85 -1.67
N ARG A 242 19.73 5.85 -2.41
CA ARG A 242 18.33 5.45 -2.41
C ARG A 242 17.79 5.31 -0.99
N GLY A 243 16.63 5.93 -0.72
CA GLY A 243 15.93 5.84 0.56
C GLY A 243 16.49 6.72 1.67
N THR A 244 17.75 7.18 1.57
CA THR A 244 18.33 8.13 2.53
C THR A 244 17.71 9.52 2.36
N ALA A 245 17.77 10.34 3.40
CA ALA A 245 17.25 11.70 3.33
C ALA A 245 18.05 12.52 2.31
N SER A 246 17.37 13.05 1.30
CA SER A 246 17.94 14.01 0.35
C SER A 246 17.70 15.45 0.83
N SER A 247 18.53 16.39 0.37
CA SER A 247 18.42 17.79 0.78
C SER A 247 17.04 18.40 0.46
N ARG A 248 16.58 19.34 1.28
CA ARG A 248 15.36 20.13 1.05
C ARG A 248 15.66 21.61 0.80
N THR A 249 16.93 21.97 0.60
CA THR A 249 17.36 23.32 0.21
C THR A 249 16.77 23.69 -1.14
N VAL A 250 16.04 24.80 -1.17
CA VAL A 250 15.44 25.36 -2.38
C VAL A 250 16.46 26.25 -3.08
N VAL A 251 16.64 26.04 -4.39
CA VAL A 251 17.58 26.80 -5.25
C VAL A 251 16.89 27.58 -6.37
N GLY A 252 15.57 27.47 -6.46
CA GLY A 252 14.75 28.20 -7.42
C GLY A 252 13.31 27.69 -7.41
N ASP A 253 12.51 28.25 -8.30
CA ASP A 253 11.11 27.88 -8.50
C ASP A 253 10.90 27.39 -9.93
N PHE A 254 9.80 26.66 -10.15
CA PHE A 254 9.37 26.23 -11.47
C PHE A 254 7.85 26.30 -11.61
N GLU A 255 7.40 26.47 -12.85
CA GLU A 255 6.03 26.23 -13.28
C GLU A 255 6.08 25.46 -14.60
N LEU A 256 5.27 24.41 -14.72
CA LEU A 256 5.23 23.53 -15.88
C LEU A 256 3.78 23.30 -16.30
N ARG A 257 3.52 23.39 -17.60
CA ARG A 257 2.17 23.35 -18.18
C ARG A 257 1.94 22.08 -18.98
N ALA A 258 0.83 21.40 -18.68
CA ALA A 258 0.32 20.28 -19.44
C ALA A 258 -1.20 20.16 -19.25
N PRO A 259 -1.95 19.76 -20.29
CA PRO A 259 -3.40 19.57 -20.18
C PRO A 259 -3.80 18.40 -19.27
N VAL A 260 -2.84 17.53 -18.91
CA VAL A 260 -3.05 16.39 -18.00
C VAL A 260 -1.99 16.35 -16.92
N VAL A 261 -2.43 16.20 -15.67
CA VAL A 261 -1.60 15.94 -14.49
C VAL A 261 -2.05 14.63 -13.82
N VAL A 262 -1.11 13.71 -13.60
CA VAL A 262 -1.33 12.45 -12.88
C VAL A 262 -0.54 12.47 -11.56
N VAL A 263 -1.23 12.36 -10.43
CA VAL A 263 -0.61 12.35 -9.10
C VAL A 263 -0.38 10.91 -8.63
N THR A 264 0.89 10.55 -8.37
CA THR A 264 1.36 9.20 -7.99
C THR A 264 2.38 9.22 -6.86
N SER A 265 2.17 10.12 -5.90
CA SER A 265 3.14 10.57 -4.90
C SER A 265 3.24 9.73 -3.61
N GLY A 266 2.46 8.66 -3.47
CA GLY A 266 2.48 7.81 -2.27
C GLY A 266 1.54 8.28 -1.15
N GLY A 267 1.70 7.67 0.03
CA GLY A 267 0.87 7.92 1.21
C GLY A 267 1.59 8.77 2.27
N ILE A 268 1.16 8.64 3.54
CA ILE A 268 1.66 9.48 4.66
C ILE A 268 2.64 8.74 5.58
N GLY A 269 3.04 7.51 5.27
CA GLY A 269 3.69 6.60 6.22
C GLY A 269 4.96 7.12 6.91
N ALA A 270 5.69 8.07 6.32
CA ALA A 270 6.87 8.68 6.96
C ALA A 270 6.53 9.90 7.83
N ASN A 271 5.31 10.41 7.74
CA ASN A 271 4.85 11.60 8.43
C ASN A 271 4.01 11.19 9.65
N HIS A 272 4.67 10.97 10.78
CA HIS A 272 4.01 10.52 12.01
C HIS A 272 2.97 11.53 12.53
N ASP A 273 3.14 12.83 12.27
CA ASP A 273 2.15 13.84 12.66
C ASP A 273 0.85 13.68 11.87
N LEU A 274 0.94 13.45 10.55
CA LEU A 274 -0.24 13.14 9.74
C LEU A 274 -0.86 11.79 10.11
N VAL A 275 -0.04 10.76 10.40
CA VAL A 275 -0.56 9.47 10.91
C VAL A 275 -1.36 9.69 12.19
N ARG A 276 -0.86 10.49 13.13
CA ARG A 276 -1.56 10.81 14.38
C ARG A 276 -2.83 11.62 14.15
N ALA A 277 -2.76 12.64 13.30
CA ALA A 277 -3.90 13.50 12.99
C ALA A 277 -5.06 12.73 12.35
N ASN A 278 -4.76 11.64 11.63
CA ASN A 278 -5.75 10.79 10.99
C ASN A 278 -5.99 9.48 11.74
N TRP A 279 -5.47 9.32 12.97
CA TRP A 279 -5.57 8.04 13.69
C TRP A 279 -7.03 7.64 13.89
N PRO A 280 -7.43 6.42 13.47
CA PRO A 280 -8.81 5.98 13.63
C PRO A 280 -9.18 5.90 15.10
N THR A 281 -10.21 6.64 15.51
CA THR A 281 -10.72 6.64 16.90
C THR A 281 -11.14 5.24 17.38
N ARG A 282 -11.59 4.38 16.46
CA ARG A 282 -11.88 2.95 16.71
C ARG A 282 -10.66 2.12 17.15
N MET A 283 -9.45 2.64 16.97
CA MET A 283 -8.18 2.04 17.42
C MET A 283 -7.59 2.75 18.64
N GLY A 284 -8.45 3.40 19.44
CA GLY A 284 -8.04 4.09 20.65
C GLY A 284 -7.12 5.26 20.38
N ASN A 285 -6.18 5.49 21.30
CA ASN A 285 -5.20 6.57 21.19
C ASN A 285 -4.05 6.18 20.25
N PRO A 286 -3.51 7.14 19.48
CA PRO A 286 -2.35 6.85 18.64
C PRO A 286 -1.14 6.44 19.51
N PRO A 287 -0.38 5.39 19.12
CA PRO A 287 0.78 4.87 19.85
C PRO A 287 1.80 5.95 20.20
N LYS A 288 2.30 6.04 21.44
CA LYS A 288 3.23 7.14 21.83
C LYS A 288 4.52 7.10 21.01
N SER A 289 5.07 5.91 20.80
CA SER A 289 6.19 5.64 19.92
C SER A 289 5.73 4.82 18.70
N MET A 290 6.33 5.11 17.56
CA MET A 290 6.16 4.36 16.31
C MET A 290 7.50 4.35 15.58
N ILE A 291 7.76 3.30 14.81
CA ILE A 291 8.88 3.20 13.88
C ILE A 291 8.41 3.32 12.44
N THR A 292 9.30 3.69 11.52
CA THR A 292 8.95 4.13 10.16
C THR A 292 9.31 3.07 9.11
N GLY A 293 8.29 2.48 8.47
CA GLY A 293 8.47 1.40 7.47
C GLY A 293 8.61 1.86 6.02
N VAL A 294 8.77 3.17 5.80
CA VAL A 294 8.88 3.79 4.47
C VAL A 294 9.96 4.87 4.44
N PRO A 295 10.57 5.15 3.28
CA PRO A 295 11.51 6.26 3.13
C PRO A 295 10.92 7.61 3.52
N ALA A 296 11.79 8.53 3.96
CA ALA A 296 11.40 9.86 4.47
C ALA A 296 10.57 10.72 3.50
N HIS A 297 10.66 10.48 2.19
CA HIS A 297 9.90 11.21 1.18
C HIS A 297 8.44 10.78 1.04
N VAL A 298 7.98 9.73 1.76
CA VAL A 298 6.57 9.30 1.79
C VAL A 298 5.81 10.17 2.80
N ASP A 299 5.70 11.46 2.47
CA ASP A 299 5.32 12.54 3.37
C ASP A 299 3.83 12.95 3.30
N GLY A 300 3.09 12.43 2.33
CA GLY A 300 1.68 12.73 2.13
C GLY A 300 1.34 14.08 1.51
N ARG A 301 2.33 14.91 1.16
CA ARG A 301 2.12 16.34 0.81
C ARG A 301 1.07 16.57 -0.27
N MET A 302 1.07 15.70 -1.28
CA MET A 302 0.19 15.87 -2.45
C MET A 302 -1.28 15.63 -2.12
N LEU A 303 -1.63 14.92 -1.03
CA LEU A 303 -3.03 14.80 -0.62
C LEU A 303 -3.63 16.17 -0.36
N GLY A 304 -2.99 16.98 0.49
CA GLY A 304 -3.45 18.34 0.81
C GLY A 304 -3.36 19.29 -0.39
N ILE A 305 -2.31 19.18 -1.22
CA ILE A 305 -2.16 20.00 -2.44
C ILE A 305 -3.30 19.71 -3.42
N THR A 306 -3.59 18.44 -3.67
CA THR A 306 -4.67 18.04 -4.58
C THR A 306 -6.05 18.38 -4.00
N GLN A 307 -6.22 18.30 -2.69
CA GLN A 307 -7.46 18.74 -2.03
C GLN A 307 -7.72 20.23 -2.21
N LYS A 308 -6.67 21.08 -2.09
CA LYS A 308 -6.77 22.52 -2.37
C LYS A 308 -7.16 22.82 -3.82
N ALA A 309 -6.78 21.96 -4.76
CA ALA A 309 -7.20 22.05 -6.16
C ALA A 309 -8.63 21.52 -6.42
N GLY A 310 -9.38 21.18 -5.37
CA GLY A 310 -10.77 20.73 -5.43
C GLY A 310 -10.96 19.20 -5.30
N GLY A 311 -9.87 18.44 -5.20
CA GLY A 311 -9.92 16.98 -5.07
C GLY A 311 -10.56 16.53 -3.76
N ARG A 312 -11.43 15.52 -3.80
CA ARG A 312 -12.06 14.95 -2.62
C ARG A 312 -11.16 13.88 -2.00
N ILE A 313 -10.84 14.02 -0.72
CA ILE A 313 -10.24 12.96 0.09
C ILE A 313 -11.35 12.21 0.82
N VAL A 314 -11.28 10.87 0.82
CA VAL A 314 -12.21 10.00 1.55
C VAL A 314 -11.45 8.98 2.39
N ASN A 315 -12.10 8.48 3.44
CA ASN A 315 -11.56 7.44 4.32
C ASN A 315 -10.16 7.71 4.93
N PRO A 316 -9.82 8.95 5.36
CA PRO A 316 -8.47 9.26 5.82
C PRO A 316 -8.04 8.46 7.06
N ASP A 317 -9.00 7.96 7.84
CA ASP A 317 -8.80 7.13 9.03
C ASP A 317 -8.50 5.65 8.72
N ARG A 318 -8.58 5.23 7.46
CA ARG A 318 -8.26 3.86 7.07
C ARG A 318 -6.77 3.75 6.80
N MET A 319 -6.06 3.14 7.74
CA MET A 319 -4.61 2.95 7.72
C MET A 319 -4.24 1.49 7.99
N TRP A 320 -3.07 1.09 7.48
CA TRP A 320 -2.51 -0.24 7.68
C TRP A 320 -1.10 -0.11 8.23
N HIS A 321 -0.94 -0.49 9.50
CA HIS A 321 0.31 -0.43 10.26
C HIS A 321 0.57 -1.79 10.85
N TYR A 322 1.83 -2.24 10.77
CA TYR A 322 2.18 -3.56 11.23
C TYR A 322 2.49 -3.54 12.73
N THR A 323 2.21 -4.64 13.39
CA THR A 323 2.42 -4.80 14.84
C THR A 323 3.68 -5.59 15.15
N GLU A 324 4.27 -6.26 14.17
CA GLU A 324 5.51 -7.05 14.31
C GLU A 324 6.76 -6.26 13.88
N GLY A 325 6.85 -4.99 14.29
CA GLY A 325 7.91 -4.08 13.88
C GLY A 325 9.20 -4.18 14.71
N LEU A 326 10.33 -4.25 14.01
CA LEU A 326 11.69 -4.18 14.56
C LEU A 326 12.37 -2.87 14.19
N ARG A 327 13.09 -2.26 15.13
CA ARG A 327 14.04 -1.18 14.86
C ARG A 327 15.20 -1.72 14.03
N ASN A 328 15.44 -1.10 12.88
CA ASN A 328 16.56 -1.49 12.05
C ASN A 328 17.87 -1.05 12.69
N TYR A 329 18.77 -2.00 12.99
CA TYR A 329 20.08 -1.71 13.58
C TYR A 329 21.02 -0.96 12.61
N ALA A 330 20.74 -1.03 11.30
CA ALA A 330 21.45 -0.33 10.24
C ALA A 330 20.46 0.50 9.41
N PRO A 331 19.93 1.61 9.98
CA PRO A 331 18.84 2.36 9.38
C PRO A 331 19.28 3.10 8.10
N ILE A 332 18.51 2.92 7.04
CA ILE A 332 18.66 3.67 5.77
C ILE A 332 17.99 5.05 5.84
N TRP A 333 16.89 5.18 6.58
CA TRP A 333 16.16 6.44 6.79
C TRP A 333 15.89 6.68 8.28
N PRO A 334 15.54 7.92 8.68
CA PRO A 334 15.21 8.23 10.07
C PRO A 334 14.10 7.33 10.61
N GLY A 335 14.33 6.72 11.76
CA GLY A 335 13.35 5.82 12.40
C GLY A 335 13.08 4.52 11.65
N HIS A 336 13.96 4.10 10.71
CA HIS A 336 13.75 2.93 9.86
C HIS A 336 13.40 1.69 10.69
N GLY A 337 12.17 1.22 10.50
CA GLY A 337 11.65 -0.03 11.03
C GLY A 337 11.40 -1.08 9.95
N ILE A 338 11.47 -2.35 10.33
CA ILE A 338 11.20 -3.48 9.44
C ILE A 338 10.21 -4.45 10.06
N ARG A 339 9.32 -5.00 9.25
CA ARG A 339 8.32 -5.97 9.70
C ARG A 339 8.91 -7.38 9.70
N ILE A 340 8.71 -8.13 10.78
CA ILE A 340 8.78 -9.59 10.74
C ILE A 340 7.55 -10.11 10.00
N LEU A 341 7.74 -11.00 9.03
CA LEU A 341 6.67 -11.87 8.54
C LEU A 341 6.72 -13.12 9.42
N PRO A 342 5.87 -13.28 10.44
CA PRO A 342 5.98 -14.43 11.32
C PRO A 342 5.28 -15.66 10.73
N GLY A 343 5.68 -16.84 11.19
CA GLY A 343 4.81 -18.02 11.18
C GLY A 343 3.99 -18.09 12.47
N PRO A 344 3.04 -19.02 12.57
CA PRO A 344 2.07 -19.04 13.67
C PRO A 344 2.65 -19.50 15.02
N SER A 345 3.91 -19.93 15.08
CA SER A 345 4.41 -20.71 16.22
C SER A 345 4.86 -19.90 17.43
N SER A 346 5.25 -18.63 17.25
CA SER A 346 5.69 -17.77 18.37
C SER A 346 4.51 -17.43 19.28
N MET A 347 4.65 -17.53 20.60
CA MET A 347 3.58 -17.07 21.50
C MET A 347 3.59 -15.55 21.58
N TRP A 348 2.41 -14.91 21.46
CA TRP A 348 2.29 -13.46 21.43
C TRP A 348 1.63 -12.92 22.70
N PHE A 349 2.29 -11.96 23.34
CA PHE A 349 1.88 -11.37 24.61
C PHE A 349 1.81 -9.85 24.49
N ASP A 350 0.92 -9.24 25.28
CA ASP A 350 0.92 -7.80 25.48
C ASP A 350 2.14 -7.32 26.29
N ALA A 351 2.25 -6.01 26.50
CA ALA A 351 3.32 -5.38 27.28
C ALA A 351 3.47 -5.91 28.72
N LYS A 352 2.41 -6.49 29.30
CA LYS A 352 2.35 -7.04 30.67
C LYS A 352 2.56 -8.56 30.72
N GLY A 353 2.87 -9.20 29.59
CA GLY A 353 3.11 -10.64 29.54
C GLY A 353 1.83 -11.46 29.57
N ARG A 354 0.68 -10.86 29.24
CA ARG A 354 -0.60 -11.58 29.08
C ARG A 354 -0.72 -11.99 27.63
N ARG A 355 -0.93 -13.28 27.38
CA ARG A 355 -1.06 -13.83 26.03
C ARG A 355 -2.29 -13.21 25.38
N PHE A 356 -2.16 -12.79 24.12
CA PHE A 356 -3.32 -12.32 23.39
C PHE A 356 -4.33 -13.44 23.13
N ASP A 357 -5.60 -13.06 23.01
CA ASP A 357 -6.67 -13.96 22.59
C ASP A 357 -6.82 -13.96 21.06
N THR A 358 -7.57 -14.91 20.53
CA THR A 358 -7.90 -14.98 19.11
C THR A 358 -8.69 -13.75 18.66
N PRO A 359 -8.43 -13.22 17.43
CA PRO A 359 -7.56 -13.75 16.39
C PRO A 359 -6.08 -13.27 16.44
N ASP A 360 -5.57 -12.74 17.55
CA ASP A 360 -4.22 -12.14 17.66
C ASP A 360 -3.10 -13.17 17.77
N ILE A 361 -3.03 -14.03 16.76
CA ILE A 361 -1.98 -15.01 16.53
C ILE A 361 -1.00 -14.41 15.52
N PRO A 362 0.31 -14.67 15.61
CA PRO A 362 1.26 -14.14 14.65
C PRO A 362 0.88 -14.49 13.21
N GLY A 363 0.79 -13.46 12.35
CA GLY A 363 0.44 -13.61 10.94
C GLY A 363 -1.04 -13.93 10.67
N TYR A 364 -1.97 -13.50 11.55
CA TYR A 364 -3.42 -13.70 11.38
C TYR A 364 -4.15 -12.39 11.04
N ASP A 365 -4.48 -11.54 12.02
CA ASP A 365 -5.18 -10.26 11.79
C ASP A 365 -4.39 -9.10 12.41
N THR A 366 -3.50 -8.51 11.60
CA THR A 366 -2.65 -7.38 12.05
C THR A 366 -3.46 -6.24 12.65
N LEU A 367 -4.63 -5.93 12.07
CA LEU A 367 -5.39 -4.75 12.45
C LEU A 367 -6.21 -4.99 13.73
N HIS A 368 -6.69 -6.22 13.94
CA HIS A 368 -7.23 -6.62 15.24
C HIS A 368 -6.13 -6.58 16.31
N THR A 369 -4.94 -7.08 16.02
CA THR A 369 -3.83 -7.07 16.99
C THR A 369 -3.37 -5.66 17.32
N LEU A 370 -3.36 -4.75 16.35
CA LEU A 370 -3.10 -3.33 16.60
C LEU A 370 -4.11 -2.75 17.60
N LYS A 371 -5.38 -3.12 17.46
CA LYS A 371 -6.42 -2.72 18.41
C LYS A 371 -6.15 -3.31 19.80
N SER A 372 -5.87 -4.60 19.91
CA SER A 372 -5.57 -5.24 21.20
C SER A 372 -4.35 -4.65 21.91
N ILE A 373 -3.30 -4.30 21.15
CA ILE A 373 -2.12 -3.59 21.68
C ILE A 373 -2.53 -2.21 22.21
N THR A 374 -3.22 -1.40 21.40
CA THR A 374 -3.62 -0.05 21.81
C THR A 374 -4.61 -0.04 22.98
N ASP A 375 -5.56 -0.98 23.03
CA ASP A 375 -6.50 -1.18 24.14
C ASP A 375 -5.78 -1.58 25.45
N SER A 376 -4.61 -2.22 25.36
CA SER A 376 -3.81 -2.56 26.54
C SER A 376 -3.22 -1.33 27.25
N GLY A 377 -3.23 -0.17 26.58
CA GLY A 377 -2.63 1.09 27.04
C GLY A 377 -1.15 1.27 26.68
N TYR A 378 -0.59 0.34 25.91
CA TYR A 378 0.82 0.33 25.48
C TYR A 378 0.93 0.38 23.95
N ASP A 379 2.14 0.63 23.46
CA ASP A 379 2.48 0.73 22.04
C ASP A 379 3.48 -0.35 21.58
N TYR A 380 3.62 -1.41 22.39
CA TYR A 380 4.47 -2.55 22.08
C TYR A 380 3.87 -3.86 22.59
N SER A 381 4.42 -4.95 22.08
CA SER A 381 4.06 -6.32 22.47
C SER A 381 5.29 -7.23 22.43
N TRP A 382 5.12 -8.50 22.81
CA TRP A 382 6.21 -9.47 22.86
C TRP A 382 5.89 -10.73 22.08
N PHE A 383 6.79 -11.15 21.21
CA PHE A 383 6.91 -12.57 20.91
C PHE A 383 7.78 -13.24 21.96
N VAL A 384 7.36 -14.41 22.42
CA VAL A 384 8.21 -15.40 23.09
C VAL A 384 8.30 -16.62 22.19
N THR A 385 9.52 -16.98 21.83
CA THR A 385 9.80 -17.95 20.78
C THR A 385 11.09 -18.73 21.07
N THR A 386 11.41 -19.67 20.20
CA THR A 386 12.62 -20.50 20.28
C THR A 386 13.51 -20.23 19.07
N GLN A 387 14.81 -20.55 19.17
CA GLN A 387 15.71 -20.47 18.02
C GLN A 387 15.21 -21.32 16.85
N LYS A 388 14.63 -22.50 17.11
CA LYS A 388 14.05 -23.35 16.08
C LYS A 388 12.90 -22.69 15.31
N ILE A 389 12.03 -21.96 16.02
CA ILE A 389 10.96 -21.17 15.38
C ILE A 389 11.55 -20.00 14.61
N LEU A 390 12.39 -19.19 15.24
CA LEU A 390 12.98 -18.00 14.63
C LEU A 390 13.74 -18.35 13.34
N ALA A 391 14.55 -19.41 13.35
CA ALA A 391 15.34 -19.84 12.19
C ALA A 391 14.48 -20.21 10.97
N LYS A 392 13.30 -20.79 11.19
CA LYS A 392 12.43 -21.29 10.11
C LYS A 392 11.37 -20.28 9.70
N GLU A 393 10.78 -19.58 10.66
CA GLU A 393 9.55 -18.83 10.46
C GLU A 393 9.78 -17.33 10.26
N PHE A 394 10.90 -16.77 10.69
CA PHE A 394 11.11 -15.33 10.55
C PHE A 394 11.63 -15.00 9.14
N ALA A 395 11.02 -14.01 8.51
CA ALA A 395 11.61 -13.28 7.39
C ALA A 395 11.30 -11.81 7.55
N LEU A 396 12.06 -10.97 6.86
CA LEU A 396 11.94 -9.52 6.95
C LEU A 396 11.34 -8.97 5.66
N SER A 397 10.46 -7.98 5.76
CA SER A 397 9.69 -7.46 4.61
C SER A 397 10.49 -6.64 3.59
N GLY A 398 11.71 -6.21 3.92
CA GLY A 398 12.54 -5.36 3.07
C GLY A 398 13.28 -6.18 2.00
N SER A 399 13.30 -5.70 0.75
CA SER A 399 14.10 -6.34 -0.31
C SER A 399 15.59 -6.41 0.06
N GLU A 400 16.11 -5.39 0.75
CA GLU A 400 17.48 -5.34 1.23
C GLU A 400 17.81 -6.40 2.29
N GLN A 401 16.79 -6.96 2.95
CA GLN A 401 16.95 -8.07 3.90
C GLN A 401 16.77 -9.45 3.26
N ASN A 402 16.57 -9.53 1.94
CA ASN A 402 16.39 -10.80 1.25
C ASN A 402 17.35 -10.91 0.05
N PRO A 403 18.67 -10.82 0.29
CA PRO A 403 19.66 -10.80 -0.79
C PRO A 403 19.63 -12.05 -1.66
N ASP A 404 19.16 -13.17 -1.13
CA ASP A 404 18.94 -14.41 -1.88
C ASP A 404 17.81 -14.28 -2.90
N LEU A 405 16.67 -13.70 -2.54
CA LEU A 405 15.55 -13.51 -3.47
C LEU A 405 15.79 -12.31 -4.38
N THR A 406 16.29 -11.20 -3.83
CA THR A 406 16.48 -9.93 -4.53
C THR A 406 17.59 -10.02 -5.57
N ASN A 407 18.71 -10.68 -5.24
CA ASN A 407 19.81 -10.88 -6.19
C ASN A 407 19.67 -12.18 -7.00
N LYS A 408 18.54 -12.90 -6.84
CA LYS A 408 18.27 -14.15 -7.56
C LYS A 408 19.34 -15.22 -7.31
N ASP A 409 19.84 -15.29 -6.08
CA ASP A 409 20.91 -16.20 -5.65
C ASP A 409 20.30 -17.51 -5.13
N VAL A 410 20.25 -18.50 -6.03
CA VAL A 410 19.67 -19.83 -5.76
C VAL A 410 20.46 -20.59 -4.68
N TRP A 411 21.77 -20.37 -4.55
CA TRP A 411 22.57 -21.05 -3.53
C TRP A 411 22.24 -20.54 -2.13
N LYS A 412 22.15 -19.22 -1.95
CA LYS A 412 21.70 -18.64 -0.67
C LYS A 412 20.26 -18.99 -0.33
N LEU A 413 19.41 -19.18 -1.33
CA LEU A 413 18.05 -19.65 -1.11
C LEU A 413 18.05 -21.10 -0.57
N LEU A 414 18.82 -21.98 -1.20
CA LEU A 414 18.92 -23.40 -0.79
C LEU A 414 19.57 -23.57 0.58
N SER A 415 20.47 -22.67 1.00
CA SER A 415 21.11 -22.74 2.32
C SER A 415 20.11 -22.53 3.48
N ARG A 416 18.97 -21.87 3.24
CA ARG A 416 17.88 -21.68 4.24
C ARG A 416 17.27 -22.98 4.75
N ILE A 417 17.52 -24.12 4.10
CA ILE A 417 17.05 -25.43 4.56
C ILE A 417 17.79 -25.87 5.84
N TRP A 418 19.05 -25.45 6.01
CA TRP A 418 19.96 -25.94 7.05
C TRP A 418 20.45 -24.84 8.01
N GLN A 419 20.23 -23.57 7.68
CA GLN A 419 20.74 -22.42 8.43
C GLN A 419 19.67 -21.33 8.57
N SER A 420 19.68 -20.63 9.71
CA SER A 420 18.93 -19.39 9.85
C SER A 420 19.34 -18.38 8.78
N PRO A 421 18.41 -17.59 8.22
CA PRO A 421 18.77 -16.49 7.34
C PRO A 421 19.71 -15.50 8.04
N GLU A 422 20.86 -15.21 7.44
CA GLU A 422 21.87 -14.28 7.97
C GLU A 422 21.28 -12.93 8.45
N PRO A 423 20.34 -12.28 7.74
CA PRO A 423 19.74 -11.04 8.22
C PRO A 423 19.06 -11.18 9.58
N ILE A 424 18.34 -12.29 9.83
CA ILE A 424 17.66 -12.53 11.10
C ILE A 424 18.67 -12.68 12.24
N GLU A 425 19.76 -13.42 12.02
CA GLU A 425 20.82 -13.59 13.01
C GLU A 425 21.50 -12.25 13.34
N ARG A 426 21.76 -11.39 12.34
CA ARG A 426 22.28 -10.03 12.57
C ARG A 426 21.33 -9.17 13.39
N PHE A 427 20.01 -9.25 13.15
CA PHE A 427 19.01 -8.57 13.97
C PHE A 427 19.00 -9.09 15.40
N LYS A 428 19.13 -10.40 15.60
CA LYS A 428 19.22 -11.01 16.93
C LYS A 428 20.48 -10.56 17.68
N GLU A 429 21.61 -10.45 16.99
CA GLU A 429 22.90 -10.07 17.60
C GLU A 429 23.04 -8.56 17.87
N LYS A 430 22.52 -7.72 16.96
CA LYS A 430 22.78 -6.26 16.97
C LYS A 430 21.53 -5.42 17.23
N GLY A 431 20.35 -6.01 17.08
CA GLY A 431 19.08 -5.31 17.23
C GLY A 431 18.78 -5.01 18.70
N ALA A 432 18.21 -3.84 18.94
CA ALA A 432 17.83 -3.40 20.29
C ALA A 432 16.59 -4.13 20.85
N ASP A 433 15.88 -4.87 19.99
CA ASP A 433 14.57 -5.44 20.31
C ASP A 433 14.62 -6.93 20.71
N PHE A 434 15.81 -7.55 20.80
CA PHE A 434 15.95 -8.98 21.09
C PHE A 434 16.49 -9.23 22.50
N VAL A 435 15.87 -10.19 23.19
CA VAL A 435 16.37 -10.78 24.43
C VAL A 435 16.56 -12.27 24.17
N VAL A 436 17.79 -12.76 24.36
CA VAL A 436 18.13 -14.17 24.17
C VAL A 436 18.58 -14.75 25.51
N ALA A 437 17.99 -15.87 25.91
CA ALA A 437 18.28 -16.50 27.20
C ALA A 437 18.22 -18.02 27.13
N SER A 438 18.97 -18.69 27.99
CA SER A 438 18.95 -20.15 28.12
C SER A 438 17.79 -20.63 28.99
N THR A 439 17.28 -19.78 29.88
CA THR A 439 16.20 -20.12 30.81
C THR A 439 15.09 -19.06 30.82
N LEU A 440 13.89 -19.47 31.20
CA LEU A 440 12.74 -18.56 31.28
C LEU A 440 12.93 -17.42 32.32
N PRO A 441 13.51 -17.65 33.53
CA PRO A 441 13.79 -16.57 34.47
C PRO A 441 14.72 -15.50 33.91
N GLU A 442 15.80 -15.91 33.22
CA GLU A 442 16.72 -15.00 32.55
C GLU A 442 16.03 -14.23 31.42
N LEU A 443 15.15 -14.89 30.66
CA LEU A 443 14.37 -14.25 29.61
C LEU A 443 13.48 -13.13 30.16
N VAL A 444 12.72 -13.43 31.22
CA VAL A 444 11.83 -12.46 31.88
C VAL A 444 12.63 -11.29 32.47
N ALA A 445 13.76 -11.56 33.12
CA ALA A 445 14.66 -10.51 33.61
C ALA A 445 15.15 -9.61 32.47
N GLY A 446 15.50 -10.19 31.31
CA GLY A 446 15.90 -9.43 30.13
C GLY A 446 14.76 -8.59 29.52
N MET A 447 13.55 -9.15 29.41
CA MET A 447 12.36 -8.42 28.93
C MET A 447 12.03 -7.20 29.80
N ASN A 448 12.07 -7.39 31.12
CA ASN A 448 11.84 -6.33 32.10
C ASN A 448 12.95 -5.27 32.09
N LYS A 449 14.21 -5.70 31.93
CA LYS A 449 15.36 -4.79 31.80
C LYS A 449 15.27 -3.93 30.53
N LEU A 450 14.85 -4.51 29.41
CA LEU A 450 14.77 -3.81 28.12
C LEU A 450 13.75 -2.67 28.17
N THR A 451 12.60 -2.88 28.81
CA THR A 451 11.54 -1.87 28.92
C THR A 451 11.72 -0.92 30.10
N GLY A 452 12.40 -1.36 31.16
CA GLY A 452 12.59 -0.58 32.39
C GLY A 452 11.36 -0.47 33.29
N GLU A 453 10.25 -1.11 32.92
CA GLU A 453 8.97 -0.99 33.62
C GLU A 453 8.66 -2.18 34.56
N ASN A 454 9.43 -3.28 34.47
CA ASN A 454 9.24 -4.50 35.26
C ASN A 454 7.79 -5.06 35.25
N LEU A 455 7.15 -5.05 34.08
CA LEU A 455 5.73 -5.44 33.94
C LEU A 455 5.49 -6.95 33.85
N ILE A 456 6.50 -7.74 33.46
CA ILE A 456 6.35 -9.17 33.19
C ILE A 456 6.58 -9.97 34.47
N ASP A 457 5.56 -10.70 34.91
CA ASP A 457 5.66 -11.66 36.02
C ASP A 457 6.08 -13.05 35.51
N LEU A 458 7.11 -13.63 36.14
CA LEU A 458 7.66 -14.93 35.74
C LEU A 458 6.65 -16.07 35.93
N ALA A 459 5.93 -16.08 37.04
CA ALA A 459 5.01 -17.18 37.34
C ALA A 459 3.81 -17.15 36.38
N ASP A 460 3.32 -15.96 36.06
CA ASP A 460 2.23 -15.74 35.11
C ASP A 460 2.62 -16.13 33.68
N LEU A 461 3.77 -15.66 33.20
CA LEU A 461 4.26 -16.00 31.86
C LEU A 461 4.50 -17.51 31.74
N LYS A 462 5.15 -18.12 32.73
CA LYS A 462 5.40 -19.57 32.77
C LYS A 462 4.10 -20.37 32.71
N ARG A 463 3.09 -19.99 33.51
CA ARG A 463 1.79 -20.69 33.54
C ARG A 463 1.13 -20.72 32.16
N GLN A 464 1.17 -19.61 31.44
CA GLN A 464 0.56 -19.49 30.10
C GLN A 464 1.33 -20.30 29.05
N ILE A 465 2.66 -20.29 29.08
CA ILE A 465 3.49 -21.10 28.18
C ILE A 465 3.26 -22.60 28.42
N GLU A 466 3.29 -23.04 29.68
CA GLU A 466 3.04 -24.44 30.03
C GLU A 466 1.64 -24.91 29.64
N ALA A 467 0.62 -24.04 29.75
CA ALA A 467 -0.73 -24.37 29.32
C ALA A 467 -0.78 -24.66 27.82
N ARG A 468 -0.17 -23.80 26.98
CA ARG A 468 -0.05 -24.03 25.53
C ARG A 468 0.80 -25.26 25.21
N ASP A 469 1.89 -25.47 25.94
CA ASP A 469 2.81 -26.59 25.68
C ASP A 469 2.18 -27.96 26.01
N ARG A 470 1.25 -28.03 26.97
CA ARG A 470 0.45 -29.26 27.21
C ARG A 470 -0.48 -29.58 26.03
N GLU A 471 -0.92 -28.57 25.28
CA GLU A 471 -1.81 -28.75 24.12
C GLU A 471 -1.08 -29.24 22.87
N ILE A 472 0.25 -29.08 22.80
CA ILE A 472 1.07 -29.56 21.66
C ILE A 472 0.99 -31.07 21.49
N ASP A 473 1.02 -31.81 22.60
CA ASP A 473 1.02 -33.27 22.60
C ASP A 473 -0.38 -33.85 22.31
N ASN A 474 -1.45 -33.05 22.43
CA ASN A 474 -2.83 -33.47 22.22
C ASN A 474 -3.25 -33.28 20.75
N PRO A 475 -3.37 -34.34 19.92
CA PRO A 475 -3.64 -34.20 18.48
C PRO A 475 -4.97 -33.52 18.13
N TYR A 476 -5.94 -33.50 19.05
CA TYR A 476 -7.18 -32.76 18.87
C TYR A 476 -6.99 -31.26 19.13
N THR A 477 -6.49 -30.92 20.32
CA THR A 477 -6.35 -29.56 20.91
C THR A 477 -7.58 -28.64 20.82
N LYS A 478 -7.70 -27.72 21.78
CA LYS A 478 -8.62 -26.56 21.65
C LYS A 478 -7.90 -25.22 21.64
N ASP A 479 -6.57 -25.23 21.75
CA ASP A 479 -5.78 -24.02 21.61
C ASP A 479 -5.70 -23.63 20.13
N VAL A 480 -6.30 -22.49 19.79
CA VAL A 480 -6.45 -22.03 18.41
C VAL A 480 -5.10 -21.76 17.75
N GLN A 481 -4.07 -21.34 18.50
CA GLN A 481 -2.73 -21.21 17.94
C GLN A 481 -2.16 -22.58 17.55
N VAL A 482 -2.31 -23.59 18.40
CA VAL A 482 -1.85 -24.96 18.09
C VAL A 482 -2.62 -25.53 16.89
N MET A 483 -3.94 -25.30 16.80
CA MET A 483 -4.73 -25.62 15.61
C MET A 483 -4.16 -24.91 14.36
N GLY A 484 -3.81 -23.64 14.48
CA GLY A 484 -3.23 -22.83 13.41
C GLY A 484 -1.87 -23.34 12.93
N ILE A 485 -0.99 -23.77 13.85
CA ILE A 485 0.29 -24.40 13.52
C ILE A 485 0.07 -25.71 12.74
N ARG A 486 -0.86 -26.56 13.20
CA ARG A 486 -1.18 -27.81 12.50
C ARG A 486 -1.76 -27.56 11.11
N ASN A 487 -2.63 -26.57 10.98
CA ASN A 487 -3.18 -26.18 9.69
C ASN A 487 -2.09 -25.69 8.72
N ALA A 488 -1.16 -24.86 9.21
CA ALA A 488 0.00 -24.44 8.43
C ALA A 488 0.88 -25.63 7.99
N LEU A 489 1.15 -26.57 8.89
CA LEU A 489 1.94 -27.78 8.57
C LEU A 489 1.24 -28.74 7.59
N ASN A 490 -0.10 -28.71 7.51
CA ASN A 490 -0.86 -29.48 6.53
C ASN A 490 -0.75 -28.92 5.11
N TYR A 491 -0.36 -27.66 4.94
CA TYR A 491 -0.10 -27.07 3.63
C TYR A 491 1.37 -27.28 3.23
N PRO A 492 1.65 -28.00 2.12
CA PRO A 492 3.04 -28.30 1.71
C PRO A 492 3.92 -27.06 1.53
N GLY A 493 3.36 -25.95 1.03
CA GLY A 493 4.13 -24.71 0.87
C GLY A 493 4.70 -24.20 2.19
N ASP A 494 3.88 -24.23 3.25
CA ASP A 494 4.27 -23.78 4.57
C ASP A 494 5.17 -24.77 5.30
N SER A 495 4.87 -26.08 5.26
CA SER A 495 5.70 -27.08 5.93
C SER A 495 7.12 -27.16 5.35
N LEU A 496 7.27 -26.97 4.04
CA LEU A 496 8.58 -26.96 3.38
C LEU A 496 9.34 -25.67 3.64
N SER A 497 8.68 -24.51 3.52
CA SER A 497 9.38 -23.23 3.43
C SER A 497 9.31 -22.36 4.70
N ARG A 498 8.27 -22.50 5.54
CA ARG A 498 7.88 -21.40 6.43
C ARG A 498 7.50 -21.75 7.86
N THR A 499 7.02 -22.95 8.15
CA THR A 499 6.51 -23.31 9.48
C THR A 499 7.45 -24.32 10.14
N ALA A 500 7.84 -24.04 11.38
CA ALA A 500 8.65 -24.97 12.17
C ALA A 500 7.80 -26.19 12.58
N SER A 501 8.45 -27.34 12.76
CA SER A 501 7.77 -28.50 13.34
C SER A 501 7.23 -28.15 14.73
N ALA A 502 6.00 -28.58 15.03
CA ALA A 502 5.38 -28.32 16.32
C ALA A 502 6.23 -28.88 17.46
N HIS A 503 6.49 -28.05 18.47
CA HIS A 503 7.22 -28.39 19.68
C HIS A 503 6.78 -27.48 20.83
N LYS A 504 7.16 -27.87 22.05
CA LYS A 504 6.96 -27.08 23.27
C LYS A 504 7.94 -25.91 23.29
N ILE A 505 7.49 -24.73 23.68
CA ILE A 505 8.35 -23.54 23.80
C ILE A 505 9.45 -23.78 24.84
N LEU A 506 9.13 -24.46 25.94
CA LEU A 506 10.10 -24.76 27.01
C LEU A 506 10.98 -26.00 26.76
N ASP A 507 10.92 -26.60 25.55
CA ASP A 507 11.84 -27.65 25.16
C ASP A 507 13.24 -27.07 24.91
N SER A 508 14.20 -27.39 25.79
CA SER A 508 15.57 -26.89 25.69
C SER A 508 16.28 -27.30 24.40
N SER A 509 15.85 -28.39 23.75
CA SER A 509 16.42 -28.82 22.46
C SER A 509 16.05 -27.91 21.28
N ALA A 510 15.00 -27.09 21.45
CA ALA A 510 14.60 -26.08 20.48
C ALA A 510 15.22 -24.69 20.73
N GLY A 511 15.92 -24.55 21.86
CA GLY A 511 16.44 -23.28 22.36
C GLY A 511 17.66 -22.71 21.59
N PRO A 512 18.18 -21.54 22.01
CA PRO A 512 17.77 -20.76 23.19
C PRO A 512 16.34 -20.18 23.09
N LEU A 513 15.82 -19.74 24.24
CA LEU A 513 14.60 -18.94 24.30
C LEU A 513 14.90 -17.51 23.84
N ILE A 514 13.94 -16.93 23.12
CA ILE A 514 14.07 -15.60 22.54
C ILE A 514 12.77 -14.84 22.80
N ALA A 515 12.90 -13.61 23.31
CA ALA A 515 11.81 -12.65 23.39
C ALA A 515 12.12 -11.49 22.44
N VAL A 516 11.11 -11.07 21.69
CA VAL A 516 11.24 -10.00 20.70
C VAL A 516 10.28 -8.88 21.07
N HIS A 517 10.82 -7.70 21.34
CA HIS A 517 10.07 -6.48 21.59
C HIS A 517 9.54 -5.94 20.26
N LEU A 518 8.23 -6.03 20.06
CA LEU A 518 7.57 -5.64 18.82
C LEU A 518 7.00 -4.22 18.94
N ASN A 519 7.29 -3.40 17.93
CA ASN A 519 6.89 -2.00 17.87
C ASN A 519 5.81 -1.79 16.80
N ILE A 520 4.97 -0.77 16.96
CA ILE A 520 4.05 -0.35 15.89
C ILE A 520 4.84 0.29 14.75
N LEU A 521 4.71 -0.27 13.54
CA LEU A 521 5.41 0.13 12.33
C LEU A 521 4.45 0.84 11.37
N THR A 522 4.66 2.14 11.18
CA THR A 522 3.90 2.92 10.19
C THR A 522 4.23 2.43 8.80
N ARG A 523 3.20 2.28 7.95
CA ARG A 523 3.40 1.71 6.61
C ARG A 523 2.53 2.32 5.52
N LYS A 524 1.20 2.21 5.62
CA LYS A 524 0.28 2.55 4.54
C LYS A 524 -0.92 3.36 4.99
N THR A 525 -1.37 4.24 4.12
CA THR A 525 -2.76 4.75 4.10
C THR A 525 -3.59 3.99 3.10
N LEU A 526 -4.73 3.47 3.55
CA LEU A 526 -5.71 2.80 2.69
C LEU A 526 -6.72 3.80 2.12
N GLY A 527 -6.99 4.90 2.84
CA GLY A 527 -7.71 6.06 2.33
C GLY A 527 -6.92 6.91 1.33
N GLY A 528 -7.59 7.87 0.68
CA GLY A 528 -6.91 8.82 -0.21
C GLY A 528 -7.86 9.63 -1.09
N LEU A 529 -7.32 10.13 -2.19
CA LEU A 529 -8.08 10.83 -3.24
C LEU A 529 -9.13 9.91 -3.85
N GLN A 530 -10.38 10.36 -3.90
CA GLN A 530 -11.46 9.63 -4.56
C GLN A 530 -11.29 9.74 -6.08
N THR A 531 -11.27 8.61 -6.76
CA THR A 531 -11.20 8.51 -8.22
C THR A 531 -12.27 7.59 -8.77
N ASP A 532 -12.77 7.87 -9.97
CA ASP A 532 -13.52 6.85 -10.71
C ASP A 532 -12.60 5.75 -11.29
N LEU A 533 -13.15 4.76 -11.99
CA LEU A 533 -12.40 3.63 -12.59
C LEU A 533 -11.42 4.04 -13.71
N SER A 534 -11.53 5.28 -14.21
CA SER A 534 -10.57 5.85 -15.16
C SER A 534 -9.42 6.58 -14.44
N GLY A 535 -9.41 6.59 -13.11
CA GLY A 535 -8.40 7.29 -12.32
C GLY A 535 -8.58 8.80 -12.29
N ARG A 536 -9.71 9.34 -12.76
CA ARG A 536 -9.99 10.79 -12.71
C ARG A 536 -10.30 11.18 -11.27
N VAL A 537 -9.65 12.22 -10.76
CA VAL A 537 -9.92 12.72 -9.40
C VAL A 537 -11.30 13.37 -9.37
N LEU A 538 -12.10 13.00 -8.37
CA LEU A 538 -13.44 13.53 -8.18
C LEU A 538 -13.43 14.68 -7.17
N ASN A 539 -14.29 15.67 -7.41
CA ASN A 539 -14.56 16.74 -6.44
C ASN A 539 -15.64 16.32 -5.42
N ALA A 540 -15.99 17.23 -4.51
CA ALA A 540 -17.01 16.99 -3.49
C ALA A 540 -18.40 16.65 -4.06
N ALA A 541 -18.72 17.10 -5.27
CA ALA A 541 -19.96 16.80 -5.97
C ALA A 541 -19.91 15.46 -6.75
N GLY A 542 -18.82 14.70 -6.65
CA GLY A 542 -18.62 13.45 -7.38
C GLY A 542 -18.31 13.64 -8.87
N SER A 543 -18.06 14.87 -9.32
CA SER A 543 -17.72 15.18 -10.72
C SER A 543 -16.19 15.11 -10.91
N PRO A 544 -15.70 14.56 -12.05
CA PRO A 544 -14.29 14.61 -12.40
C PRO A 544 -13.76 16.04 -12.48
N ILE A 545 -12.57 16.26 -11.94
CA ILE A 545 -11.82 17.51 -12.11
C ILE A 545 -11.10 17.42 -13.46
N PRO A 546 -11.39 18.32 -14.42
CA PRO A 546 -10.75 18.27 -15.73
C PRO A 546 -9.22 18.35 -15.63
N GLY A 547 -8.54 17.49 -16.40
CA GLY A 547 -7.08 17.44 -16.45
C GLY A 547 -6.41 16.71 -15.28
N LEU A 548 -7.15 16.23 -14.27
CA LEU A 548 -6.56 15.68 -13.05
C LEU A 548 -6.85 14.19 -12.83
N TYR A 549 -5.79 13.42 -12.67
CA TYR A 549 -5.81 11.99 -12.40
C TYR A 549 -4.97 11.65 -11.16
N ALA A 550 -5.26 10.51 -10.52
CA ALA A 550 -4.45 9.98 -9.43
C ALA A 550 -4.38 8.45 -9.46
N ALA A 551 -3.26 7.90 -9.03
CA ALA A 551 -3.04 6.46 -8.94
C ALA A 551 -2.04 6.10 -7.83
N GLY A 552 -2.06 4.85 -7.39
CA GLY A 552 -1.23 4.42 -6.28
C GLY A 552 -1.77 4.87 -4.92
N GLU A 553 -0.89 4.97 -3.93
CA GLU A 553 -1.30 5.09 -2.51
C GLU A 553 -2.03 6.40 -2.21
N VAL A 554 -1.67 7.46 -2.95
CA VAL A 554 -2.32 8.77 -2.85
C VAL A 554 -3.81 8.71 -3.19
N ALA A 555 -4.24 7.71 -3.97
CA ALA A 555 -5.63 7.44 -4.31
C ALA A 555 -6.23 6.29 -3.47
N GLY A 556 -5.64 5.93 -2.32
CA GLY A 556 -6.05 4.76 -1.54
C GLY A 556 -5.91 3.44 -2.31
N PHE A 557 -4.96 3.41 -3.25
CA PHE A 557 -4.79 2.40 -4.31
C PHE A 557 -6.00 2.20 -5.25
N GLY A 558 -6.89 3.21 -5.33
CA GLY A 558 -7.87 3.45 -6.39
C GLY A 558 -9.28 3.74 -5.85
N GLY A 559 -9.84 4.94 -6.08
CA GLY A 559 -11.15 5.31 -5.53
C GLY A 559 -11.17 5.73 -4.07
N GLY A 560 -9.99 5.93 -3.48
CA GLY A 560 -9.79 6.42 -2.13
C GLY A 560 -9.97 5.36 -1.03
N GLY A 561 -9.92 4.08 -1.38
CA GLY A 561 -10.18 3.05 -0.38
C GLY A 561 -10.33 1.63 -0.88
N VAL A 562 -9.65 1.21 -1.96
CA VAL A 562 -9.91 -0.10 -2.62
C VAL A 562 -9.87 -1.32 -1.67
N HIS A 563 -9.15 -1.20 -0.56
CA HIS A 563 -9.03 -2.26 0.45
C HIS A 563 -10.09 -2.16 1.56
N GLY A 564 -10.89 -1.10 1.64
CA GLY A 564 -11.72 -0.85 2.82
C GLY A 564 -10.86 -0.67 4.08
N TYR A 565 -11.25 -1.27 5.20
CA TYR A 565 -10.54 -1.15 6.48
C TYR A 565 -9.28 -2.01 6.60
N ARG A 566 -9.20 -3.14 5.89
CA ARG A 566 -8.09 -4.09 5.98
C ARG A 566 -7.65 -4.54 4.59
N SER A 567 -6.38 -4.88 4.44
CA SER A 567 -5.87 -5.33 3.14
C SER A 567 -5.67 -6.84 3.13
N LEU A 568 -5.95 -7.48 1.99
CA LEU A 568 -5.39 -8.80 1.67
C LEU A 568 -3.94 -8.63 1.21
N GLU A 569 -3.12 -9.66 1.32
CA GLU A 569 -1.69 -9.54 1.09
C GLU A 569 -1.34 -9.54 -0.39
N GLY A 570 -0.24 -8.87 -0.75
CA GLY A 570 0.20 -8.75 -2.14
C GLY A 570 -0.66 -7.82 -3.01
N THR A 571 -1.65 -7.17 -2.40
CA THR A 571 -2.56 -6.26 -3.12
C THR A 571 -1.95 -4.88 -3.33
N PHE A 572 -1.14 -4.35 -2.41
CA PHE A 572 -0.58 -2.98 -2.50
C PHE A 572 0.24 -2.71 -3.76
N LEU A 573 1.22 -3.57 -4.08
CA LEU A 573 2.00 -3.45 -5.33
C LEU A 573 1.09 -3.62 -6.54
N GLY A 574 0.19 -4.60 -6.50
CA GLY A 574 -0.77 -4.80 -7.57
C GLY A 574 -1.71 -3.60 -7.76
N GLY A 575 -2.13 -2.93 -6.69
CA GLY A 575 -3.00 -1.75 -6.74
C GLY A 575 -2.27 -0.58 -7.39
N CYS A 576 -0.95 -0.42 -7.15
CA CYS A 576 -0.12 0.53 -7.89
C CYS A 576 -0.06 0.20 -9.38
N LEU A 577 0.15 -1.07 -9.72
CA LEU A 577 0.20 -1.53 -11.11
C LEU A 577 -1.13 -1.29 -11.82
N PHE A 578 -2.25 -1.68 -11.18
CA PHE A 578 -3.57 -1.60 -11.76
C PHE A 578 -4.02 -0.14 -11.91
N SER A 579 -4.07 0.62 -10.82
CA SER A 579 -4.51 2.03 -10.88
C SER A 579 -3.59 2.89 -11.76
N GLY A 580 -2.26 2.65 -11.74
CA GLY A 580 -1.31 3.34 -12.62
C GLY A 580 -1.57 3.08 -14.09
N ARG A 581 -1.84 1.81 -14.45
CA ARG A 581 -2.18 1.41 -15.82
C ARG A 581 -3.50 2.02 -16.28
N GLN A 582 -4.52 1.99 -15.43
CA GLN A 582 -5.84 2.56 -15.75
C GLN A 582 -5.78 4.08 -15.94
N ALA A 583 -5.15 4.79 -15.00
CA ALA A 583 -4.99 6.24 -15.10
C ALA A 583 -4.15 6.64 -16.32
N GLY A 584 -3.04 5.93 -16.59
CA GLY A 584 -2.20 6.20 -17.76
C GLY A 584 -2.92 6.01 -19.09
N LYS A 585 -3.67 4.92 -19.25
CA LYS A 585 -4.48 4.66 -20.46
C LYS A 585 -5.61 5.68 -20.65
N ALA A 586 -6.34 6.00 -19.58
CA ALA A 586 -7.44 6.95 -19.64
C ALA A 586 -6.94 8.37 -19.94
N ALA A 587 -5.86 8.80 -19.29
CA ALA A 587 -5.17 10.05 -19.57
C ALA A 587 -4.73 10.13 -21.04
N ALA A 588 -4.13 9.06 -21.58
CA ALA A 588 -3.69 9.00 -22.97
C ALA A 588 -4.84 9.11 -23.98
N ALA A 589 -6.01 8.55 -23.65
CA ALA A 589 -7.20 8.57 -24.50
C ALA A 589 -7.98 9.90 -24.45
N ALA A 590 -7.77 10.70 -23.41
CA ALA A 590 -8.39 12.01 -23.24
C ALA A 590 -7.63 13.15 -23.97
N MET A 591 -6.43 12.86 -24.47
CA MET A 591 -5.58 13.73 -25.29
C MET A 591 -5.62 13.30 -26.75
#